data_AF-A0A7V6Q6R7-F1
#
_entry.id   AF-A0A7V6Q6R7-F1
#
_cell.length_a   1.000
_cell.length_b   1.000
_cell.length_c   1.000
_cell.angle_alpha   90.00
_cell.angle_beta   90.00
_cell.angle_gamma   90.00
#
_symmetry.space_group_name_H-M   'P 1'
#
loop_
_entity.id
_entity.type
_entity.pdbx_description
1 polymer ?
#
loop_
_entity_poly.entity_id
_entity_poly.type
_entity_poly.pdbx_seq_one_letter_code
_entity_poly.pdbx_strand_id
1 'polypeptide(L)'
;MYSEINDVKAWYNGYVFGDDTVIYNPWSILNFVKQKKLQPYWVNTSSNDIIRNIITRTGSDVKEKLQILMEGGKLKDITINTDTNFRQILYTNITSEDVLWSLLLVSGYLKMENMHLEKGRTKCDITIPDMEITVLFEDIISSWFRNREVSPDKVKELLSNLTDGDIEKFKEDFEYLVRKTFSYFDVGEDAAEKRGYFIFTTGLWGMEKRDC
;
A
#
# COMPACT_ATOMS: atom_id res chain seq x y z
N MET A 1 -12.61 29.36 -4.20
CA MET A 1 -11.24 29.77 -4.54
C MET A 1 -10.20 29.30 -3.52
N TYR A 2 -10.30 29.61 -2.21
CA TYR A 2 -9.35 29.04 -1.22
C TYR A 2 -9.58 27.55 -0.92
N SER A 3 -10.82 27.05 -0.99
CA SER A 3 -11.13 25.63 -0.82
C SER A 3 -10.43 24.77 -1.88
N GLU A 4 -10.57 25.12 -3.15
CA GLU A 4 -9.99 24.37 -4.28
C GLU A 4 -8.46 24.28 -4.21
N ILE A 5 -7.77 25.33 -3.74
CA ILE A 5 -6.31 25.30 -3.57
C ILE A 5 -5.89 24.35 -2.44
N ASN A 6 -6.64 24.32 -1.34
CA ASN A 6 -6.34 23.41 -0.23
C ASN A 6 -6.58 21.96 -0.63
N ASP A 7 -7.61 21.70 -1.45
CA ASP A 7 -7.90 20.36 -1.95
C ASP A 7 -6.80 19.89 -2.93
N VAL A 8 -6.34 20.77 -3.83
CA VAL A 8 -5.19 20.49 -4.72
C VAL A 8 -3.92 20.21 -3.93
N LYS A 9 -3.70 20.94 -2.83
CA LYS A 9 -2.59 20.65 -1.91
C LYS A 9 -2.73 19.27 -1.29
N ALA A 10 -3.88 18.93 -0.71
CA ALA A 10 -4.09 17.62 -0.11
C ALA A 10 -3.85 16.46 -1.09
N TRP A 11 -4.14 16.67 -2.38
CA TRP A 11 -4.00 15.66 -3.40
C TRP A 11 -2.60 15.51 -3.99
N TYR A 12 -1.85 16.60 -4.15
CA TYR A 12 -0.63 16.61 -4.97
C TYR A 12 0.60 17.24 -4.30
N ASN A 13 0.47 17.69 -3.05
CA ASN A 13 1.58 18.16 -2.22
C ASN A 13 2.08 17.02 -1.36
N GLY A 14 3.35 16.67 -1.47
CA GLY A 14 3.95 15.74 -0.51
C GLY A 14 5.46 15.66 -0.52
N TYR A 15 6.16 16.44 -1.35
CA TYR A 15 7.62 16.43 -1.42
C TYR A 15 8.17 17.75 -0.91
N VAL A 16 9.20 17.68 -0.07
CA VAL A 16 9.93 18.86 0.42
C VAL A 16 11.36 18.77 -0.11
N PHE A 17 11.81 19.86 -0.72
CA PHE A 17 13.16 20.03 -1.22
C PHE A 17 13.88 21.10 -0.41
N GLY A 18 15.09 20.77 0.05
CA GLY A 18 15.78 21.59 1.04
C GLY A 18 14.97 21.67 2.33
N ASP A 19 14.97 22.85 2.95
CA ASP A 19 14.37 23.03 4.26
C ASP A 19 12.85 23.28 4.19
N ASP A 20 12.39 24.11 3.23
CA ASP A 20 10.99 24.59 3.20
C ASP A 20 10.34 24.61 1.82
N THR A 21 11.02 24.13 0.76
CA THR A 21 10.45 24.20 -0.59
C THR A 21 9.55 23.00 -0.88
N VAL A 22 8.24 23.22 -0.86
CA VAL A 22 7.27 22.21 -1.28
C VAL A 22 7.29 22.02 -2.79
N ILE A 23 7.50 20.78 -3.23
CA ILE A 23 7.41 20.35 -4.62
C ILE A 23 6.12 19.55 -4.82
N TYR A 24 5.34 19.97 -5.81
CA TYR A 24 4.17 19.26 -6.27
C TYR A 24 4.54 18.31 -7.38
N ASN A 25 3.80 17.22 -7.50
CA ASN A 25 3.89 16.32 -8.63
C ASN A 25 3.55 17.04 -9.95
N PRO A 26 4.53 17.31 -10.85
CA PRO A 26 4.28 18.13 -12.03
C PRO A 26 3.25 17.50 -12.97
N TRP A 27 3.26 16.16 -13.09
CA TRP A 27 2.33 15.43 -13.94
C TRP A 27 0.89 15.55 -13.45
N SER A 28 0.69 15.40 -12.14
CA SER A 28 -0.63 15.46 -11.54
C SER A 28 -1.20 16.88 -11.60
N ILE A 29 -0.38 17.91 -11.37
CA ILE A 29 -0.80 19.31 -11.54
C ILE A 29 -1.17 19.62 -12.99
N LEU A 30 -0.38 19.18 -13.99
CA LEU A 30 -0.71 19.39 -15.40
C LEU A 30 -2.04 18.74 -15.79
N ASN A 31 -2.29 17.52 -15.32
CA ASN A 31 -3.55 16.82 -15.56
C ASN A 31 -4.73 17.47 -14.84
N PHE A 32 -4.56 17.90 -13.59
CA PHE A 32 -5.55 18.66 -12.86
C PHE A 32 -5.90 19.97 -13.58
N VAL A 33 -4.91 20.72 -14.05
CA VAL A 33 -5.15 21.98 -14.79
C VAL A 33 -5.93 21.73 -16.07
N LYS A 34 -5.64 20.64 -16.78
CA LYS A 34 -6.31 20.24 -18.02
C LYS A 34 -7.74 19.74 -17.80
N GLN A 35 -7.96 18.89 -16.81
CA GLN A 35 -9.21 18.16 -16.61
C GLN A 35 -10.14 18.79 -15.56
N LYS A 36 -9.59 19.64 -14.68
CA LYS A 36 -10.28 20.30 -13.55
C LYS A 36 -10.95 19.31 -12.58
N LYS A 37 -10.35 18.13 -12.43
CA LYS A 37 -10.81 17.07 -11.51
C LYS A 37 -9.67 16.62 -10.62
N LEU A 38 -9.94 16.45 -9.33
CA LEU A 38 -9.02 15.82 -8.39
C LEU A 38 -9.10 14.30 -8.57
N GLN A 39 -8.05 13.73 -9.13
CA GLN A 39 -7.94 12.30 -9.44
C GLN A 39 -6.50 11.83 -9.30
N PRO A 40 -6.28 10.52 -9.12
CA PRO A 40 -4.94 9.93 -9.09
C PRO A 40 -4.39 9.82 -10.52
N TYR A 41 -3.66 10.84 -10.98
CA TYR A 41 -3.08 10.94 -12.32
C TYR A 41 -1.71 10.26 -12.45
N TRP A 42 -0.96 10.16 -11.36
CA TRP A 42 0.31 9.42 -11.26
C TRP A 42 0.11 7.91 -11.49
N VAL A 43 -1.10 7.43 -11.19
CA VAL A 43 -1.51 6.01 -11.19
C VAL A 43 -1.71 5.43 -12.60
N ASN A 44 -1.73 6.26 -13.65
CA ASN A 44 -1.93 5.79 -15.03
C ASN A 44 -0.63 5.48 -15.79
N THR A 45 0.46 5.16 -15.09
CA THR A 45 1.77 4.86 -15.71
C THR A 45 2.16 3.39 -15.56
N SER A 46 2.96 2.87 -16.52
CA SER A 46 3.41 1.47 -16.61
C SER A 46 4.24 0.98 -15.41
N SER A 47 4.75 1.90 -14.59
CA SER A 47 5.52 1.58 -13.38
C SER A 47 4.69 0.92 -12.27
N ASN A 48 3.36 1.10 -12.30
CA ASN A 48 2.46 0.54 -11.29
C ASN A 48 2.33 -0.98 -11.37
N ASP A 49 2.51 -1.58 -12.54
CA ASP A 49 2.45 -3.04 -12.69
C ASP A 49 3.66 -3.72 -12.05
N ILE A 50 4.82 -3.06 -12.08
CA ILE A 50 6.02 -3.53 -11.38
C ILE A 50 5.79 -3.49 -9.87
N ILE A 51 5.25 -2.40 -9.35
CA ILE A 51 4.97 -2.25 -7.92
C ILE A 51 3.91 -3.25 -7.45
N ARG A 52 2.82 -3.39 -8.20
CA ARG A 52 1.80 -4.42 -7.95
C ARG A 52 2.42 -5.81 -7.87
N ASN A 53 3.27 -6.17 -8.83
CA ASN A 53 3.92 -7.48 -8.88
C ASN A 53 4.84 -7.69 -7.66
N ILE A 54 5.68 -6.70 -7.33
CA ILE A 54 6.60 -6.78 -6.19
C ILE A 54 5.82 -6.91 -4.88
N ILE A 55 4.85 -6.04 -4.62
CA ILE A 55 4.12 -6.07 -3.34
C ILE A 55 3.30 -7.36 -3.23
N THR A 56 2.72 -7.87 -4.32
CA THR A 56 1.98 -9.15 -4.30
C THR A 56 2.87 -10.33 -3.88
N ARG A 57 4.15 -10.29 -4.25
CA ARG A 57 5.15 -11.35 -3.94
C ARG A 57 5.86 -11.15 -2.61
N THR A 58 5.69 -10.00 -1.95
CA THR A 58 6.30 -9.73 -0.64
C THR A 58 5.59 -10.45 0.52
N GLY A 59 6.36 -10.75 1.57
CA GLY A 59 5.87 -11.42 2.79
C GLY A 59 4.87 -10.58 3.62
N SER A 60 4.31 -11.18 4.67
CA SER A 60 3.36 -10.51 5.59
C SER A 60 3.87 -9.20 6.15
N ASP A 61 5.15 -9.16 6.49
CA ASP A 61 5.72 -8.08 7.30
C ASP A 61 5.73 -6.76 6.51
N VAL A 62 5.91 -6.85 5.19
CA VAL A 62 5.80 -5.70 4.28
C VAL A 62 4.35 -5.21 4.19
N LYS A 63 3.38 -6.13 4.21
CA LYS A 63 1.95 -5.76 4.10
C LYS A 63 1.47 -5.05 5.36
N GLU A 64 1.89 -5.51 6.53
CA GLU A 64 1.61 -4.83 7.80
C GLU A 64 2.20 -3.43 7.83
N LYS A 65 3.45 -3.28 7.38
CA LYS A 65 4.11 -1.98 7.24
C LYS A 65 3.43 -1.05 6.24
N LEU A 66 2.93 -1.58 5.12
CA LEU A 66 2.12 -0.82 4.16
C LEU A 66 0.79 -0.38 4.76
N GLN A 67 0.14 -1.21 5.58
CA GLN A 67 -1.08 -0.82 6.28
C GLN A 67 -0.81 0.36 7.23
N ILE A 68 0.27 0.29 8.03
CA ILE A 68 0.66 1.40 8.91
C ILE A 68 0.83 2.69 8.11
N LEU A 69 1.48 2.64 6.95
CA LEU A 69 1.66 3.79 6.07
C LEU A 69 0.33 4.34 5.55
N MET A 70 -0.60 3.47 5.15
CA MET A 70 -1.93 3.85 4.64
C MET A 70 -2.84 4.47 5.70
N GLU A 71 -2.68 4.07 6.96
CA GLU A 71 -3.39 4.67 8.10
C GLU A 71 -2.84 6.06 8.47
N GLY A 72 -1.90 6.60 7.69
CA GLY A 72 -1.21 7.87 7.95
C GLY A 72 -0.07 7.72 8.96
N GLY A 73 0.31 6.49 9.29
CA GLY A 73 1.44 6.19 10.14
C GLY A 73 2.79 6.41 9.43
N LYS A 74 3.85 6.12 10.18
CA LYS A 74 5.23 6.35 9.77
C LYS A 74 6.08 5.15 10.13
N LEU A 75 6.88 4.68 9.19
CA LEU A 75 7.89 3.65 9.47
C LEU A 75 9.21 4.36 9.80
N LYS A 76 9.81 3.99 10.92
CA LYS A 76 11.03 4.64 11.44
C LYS A 76 12.28 3.84 11.11
N ASP A 77 13.40 4.55 11.03
CA ASP A 77 14.75 3.99 10.92
C ASP A 77 14.94 3.00 9.76
N ILE A 78 14.25 3.24 8.64
CA ILE A 78 14.37 2.42 7.44
C ILE A 78 15.72 2.71 6.78
N THR A 79 16.45 1.65 6.45
CA THR A 79 17.74 1.76 5.78
C THR A 79 17.51 1.93 4.28
N ILE A 80 18.04 3.02 3.72
CA ILE A 80 17.92 3.33 2.30
C ILE A 80 19.25 3.07 1.61
N ASN A 81 19.18 2.34 0.49
CA ASN A 81 20.32 2.12 -0.38
C ASN A 81 20.02 2.64 -1.79
N THR A 82 20.49 3.86 -2.06
CA THR A 82 20.31 4.55 -3.35
C THR A 82 21.16 3.96 -4.48
N ASP A 83 22.18 3.17 -4.17
CA ASP A 83 23.08 2.55 -5.16
C ASP A 83 22.56 1.18 -5.65
N THR A 84 21.35 0.80 -5.22
CA THR A 84 20.76 -0.50 -5.54
C THR A 84 20.44 -0.61 -7.04
N ASN A 85 20.89 -1.70 -7.67
CA ASN A 85 20.50 -2.02 -9.04
C ASN A 85 19.07 -2.60 -9.07
N PHE A 86 18.08 -1.72 -9.29
CA PHE A 86 16.66 -2.09 -9.32
C PHE A 86 16.28 -3.10 -10.42
N ARG A 87 17.13 -3.32 -11.45
CA ARG A 87 16.84 -4.33 -12.50
C ARG A 87 16.78 -5.76 -11.96
N GLN A 88 17.51 -6.06 -10.87
CA GLN A 88 17.54 -7.41 -10.32
C GLN A 88 16.19 -7.81 -9.69
N ILE A 89 15.41 -6.82 -9.23
CA ILE A 89 14.11 -7.00 -8.57
C ILE A 89 13.07 -7.63 -9.51
N LEU A 90 13.18 -7.38 -10.82
CA LEU A 90 12.26 -7.95 -11.81
C LEU A 90 12.44 -9.47 -11.97
N TYR A 91 13.62 -9.99 -11.65
CA TYR A 91 14.00 -11.38 -11.93
C TYR A 91 14.16 -12.25 -10.68
N THR A 92 14.16 -11.68 -9.46
CA THR A 92 14.34 -12.43 -8.21
C THR A 92 13.07 -12.49 -7.37
N ASN A 93 12.73 -13.69 -6.86
CA ASN A 93 11.64 -13.90 -5.89
C ASN A 93 11.95 -13.34 -4.49
N ILE A 94 13.20 -12.94 -4.26
CA ILE A 94 13.68 -12.39 -3.00
C ILE A 94 13.92 -10.90 -3.24
N THR A 95 12.95 -10.09 -2.86
CA THR A 95 13.17 -8.65 -2.70
C THR A 95 13.45 -8.44 -1.22
N SER A 96 14.68 -8.10 -0.85
CA SER A 96 14.93 -7.64 0.51
C SER A 96 14.07 -6.40 0.75
N GLU A 97 13.51 -6.30 1.95
CA GLU A 97 12.59 -5.24 2.32
C GLU A 97 13.18 -3.84 2.07
N ASP A 98 14.46 -3.64 2.39
CA ASP A 98 15.21 -2.40 2.15
C ASP A 98 15.22 -1.96 0.68
N VAL A 99 15.24 -2.92 -0.24
CA VAL A 99 15.25 -2.66 -1.69
C VAL A 99 13.87 -2.21 -2.17
N LEU A 100 12.79 -2.78 -1.62
CA LEU A 100 11.44 -2.32 -1.89
C LEU A 100 11.25 -0.88 -1.41
N TRP A 101 11.63 -0.58 -0.17
CA TRP A 101 11.49 0.79 0.36
C TRP A 101 12.34 1.79 -0.42
N SER A 102 13.57 1.42 -0.77
CA SER A 102 14.43 2.24 -1.62
C SER A 102 13.81 2.48 -3.00
N LEU A 103 13.19 1.46 -3.61
CA LEU A 103 12.51 1.59 -4.90
C LEU A 103 11.32 2.55 -4.79
N LEU A 104 10.42 2.32 -3.81
CA LEU A 104 9.24 3.15 -3.62
C LEU A 104 9.60 4.61 -3.31
N LEU A 105 10.68 4.83 -2.58
CA LEU A 105 11.19 6.16 -2.29
C LEU A 105 11.76 6.86 -3.54
N VAL A 106 12.67 6.20 -4.28
CA VAL A 106 13.30 6.76 -5.48
C VAL A 106 12.29 7.00 -6.61
N SER A 107 11.24 6.18 -6.68
CA SER A 107 10.19 6.34 -7.68
C SER A 107 9.07 7.31 -7.28
N GLY A 108 9.15 7.92 -6.09
CA GLY A 108 8.19 8.93 -5.65
C GLY A 108 6.82 8.33 -5.30
N TYR A 109 6.79 7.19 -4.61
CA TYR A 109 5.60 6.69 -3.92
C TYR A 109 5.70 6.87 -2.41
N LEU A 110 6.88 7.20 -1.90
CA LEU A 110 7.09 7.50 -0.48
C LEU A 110 7.88 8.78 -0.36
N LYS A 111 7.74 9.41 0.80
CA LYS A 111 8.50 10.57 1.21
C LYS A 111 9.46 10.18 2.33
N MET A 112 10.66 10.75 2.31
CA MET A 112 11.62 10.65 3.43
C MET A 112 11.43 11.78 4.43
N GLU A 113 11.59 11.47 5.70
CA GLU A 113 11.65 12.43 6.81
C GLU A 113 12.76 12.03 7.78
N ASN A 114 13.28 12.98 8.58
CA ASN A 114 14.28 12.70 9.62
C ASN A 114 15.51 11.88 9.15
N MET A 115 16.04 12.23 7.98
CA MET A 115 17.22 11.56 7.42
C MET A 115 18.45 11.73 8.33
N HIS A 116 19.13 10.63 8.63
CA HIS A 116 20.36 10.64 9.41
C HIS A 116 21.31 9.52 8.95
N LEU A 117 22.60 9.71 9.24
CA LEU A 117 23.65 8.72 8.96
C LEU A 117 23.95 7.91 10.22
N GLU A 118 23.75 6.60 10.16
CA GLU A 118 24.12 5.68 11.24
C GLU A 118 25.14 4.65 10.72
N LYS A 119 26.34 4.64 11.30
CA LYS A 119 27.43 3.69 10.95
C LYS A 119 27.73 3.63 9.43
N GLY A 120 27.66 4.78 8.76
CA GLY A 120 27.90 4.90 7.32
C GLY A 120 26.73 4.43 6.43
N ARG A 121 25.56 4.14 7.01
CA ARG A 121 24.33 3.85 6.27
C ARG A 121 23.34 5.00 6.45
N THR A 122 22.67 5.35 5.37
CA THR A 122 21.58 6.32 5.39
C THR A 122 20.33 5.67 5.95
N LYS A 123 19.77 6.28 6.99
CA LYS A 123 18.47 5.92 7.56
C LYS A 123 17.52 7.09 7.50
N CYS A 124 16.23 6.80 7.35
CA CYS A 124 15.20 7.81 7.41
C CYS A 124 13.88 7.21 7.89
N ASP A 125 12.99 8.09 8.30
CA ASP A 125 11.58 7.77 8.43
C ASP A 125 10.92 7.86 7.05
N ILE A 126 9.94 7.00 6.78
CA ILE A 126 9.17 7.02 5.53
C ILE A 126 7.67 7.15 5.80
N THR A 127 7.00 7.93 4.95
CA THR A 127 5.56 8.22 4.99
C THR A 127 4.98 8.27 3.58
N ILE A 128 3.65 8.17 3.47
CA ILE A 128 2.94 8.44 2.22
C ILE A 128 2.83 9.96 2.02
N PRO A 129 3.21 10.50 0.84
CA PRO A 129 3.32 11.93 0.61
C PRO A 129 1.97 12.65 0.57
N ASP A 130 0.97 12.08 -0.10
CA ASP A 130 -0.28 12.74 -0.44
C ASP A 130 -1.44 11.75 -0.67
N MET A 131 -2.64 12.28 -0.87
CA MET A 131 -3.85 11.47 -1.09
C MET A 131 -3.80 10.69 -2.41
N GLU A 132 -3.14 11.21 -3.45
CA GLU A 132 -3.02 10.52 -4.74
C GLU A 132 -2.29 9.17 -4.57
N ILE A 133 -1.21 9.15 -3.80
CA ILE A 133 -0.47 7.92 -3.54
C ILE A 133 -1.20 7.01 -2.53
N THR A 134 -1.94 7.57 -1.57
CA THR A 134 -2.81 6.76 -0.69
C THR A 134 -3.82 5.95 -1.50
N VAL A 135 -4.55 6.63 -2.41
CA VAL A 135 -5.55 5.98 -3.27
C VAL A 135 -4.92 4.91 -4.16
N LEU A 136 -3.69 5.14 -4.65
CA LEU A 136 -2.96 4.13 -5.40
C LEU A 136 -2.74 2.86 -4.58
N PHE A 137 -2.22 2.98 -3.36
CA PHE A 137 -1.96 1.81 -2.51
C PHE A 137 -3.26 1.10 -2.14
N GLU A 138 -4.34 1.84 -1.85
CA GLU A 138 -5.68 1.26 -1.65
C GLU A 138 -6.14 0.43 -2.85
N ASP A 139 -5.93 0.94 -4.07
CA ASP A 139 -6.28 0.24 -5.30
C ASP A 139 -5.44 -1.02 -5.53
N ILE A 140 -4.15 -0.95 -5.22
CA ILE A 140 -3.22 -2.10 -5.30
C ILE A 140 -3.69 -3.19 -4.32
N ILE A 141 -3.92 -2.84 -3.06
CA ILE A 141 -4.40 -3.79 -2.04
C ILE A 141 -5.75 -4.36 -2.43
N SER A 142 -6.70 -3.51 -2.85
CA SER A 142 -8.03 -3.93 -3.31
C SER A 142 -7.95 -4.87 -4.51
N SER A 143 -6.99 -4.68 -5.42
CA SER A 143 -6.77 -5.57 -6.56
C SER A 143 -6.34 -6.99 -6.15
N TRP A 144 -5.68 -7.16 -5.00
CA TRP A 144 -5.31 -8.49 -4.49
C TRP A 144 -6.51 -9.32 -4.08
N PHE A 145 -7.61 -8.66 -3.69
CA PHE A 145 -8.87 -9.32 -3.37
C PHE A 145 -9.69 -9.60 -4.63
N ARG A 146 -9.60 -8.73 -5.65
CA ARG A 146 -10.33 -8.89 -6.93
C ARG A 146 -9.75 -9.96 -7.85
N ASN A 147 -8.42 -10.14 -7.86
CA ASN A 147 -7.73 -11.09 -8.73
C ASN A 147 -7.65 -12.54 -8.17
N ARG A 148 -8.39 -12.87 -7.10
CA ARG A 148 -8.43 -14.21 -6.52
C ARG A 148 -9.75 -14.91 -6.85
N GLU A 149 -9.73 -16.24 -6.85
CA GLU A 149 -10.90 -17.14 -6.85
C GLU A 149 -11.82 -16.99 -5.61
N VAL A 150 -11.64 -15.91 -4.85
CA VAL A 150 -12.52 -15.47 -3.77
C VAL A 150 -13.33 -14.33 -4.35
N SER A 151 -14.58 -14.62 -4.74
CA SER A 151 -15.46 -13.56 -5.22
C SER A 151 -15.66 -12.53 -4.10
N PRO A 152 -15.76 -11.23 -4.45
CA PRO A 152 -16.21 -10.20 -3.52
C PRO A 152 -17.50 -10.60 -2.79
N ASP A 153 -18.35 -11.38 -3.47
CA ASP A 153 -19.57 -11.94 -2.92
C ASP A 153 -19.32 -12.89 -1.74
N LYS A 154 -18.24 -13.68 -1.76
CA LYS A 154 -17.91 -14.64 -0.69
C LYS A 154 -17.35 -13.97 0.56
N VAL A 155 -16.66 -12.84 0.40
CA VAL A 155 -16.27 -11.97 1.53
C VAL A 155 -17.50 -11.27 2.09
N LYS A 156 -18.42 -10.83 1.23
CA LYS A 156 -19.68 -10.22 1.66
C LYS A 156 -20.58 -11.23 2.39
N GLU A 157 -20.62 -12.47 1.93
CA GLU A 157 -21.33 -13.60 2.53
C GLU A 157 -20.76 -13.98 3.89
N LEU A 158 -19.43 -14.06 4.01
CA LEU A 158 -18.76 -14.21 5.31
C LEU A 158 -19.23 -13.12 6.29
N LEU A 159 -19.23 -11.86 5.85
CA LEU A 159 -19.55 -10.73 6.72
C LEU A 159 -21.05 -10.65 7.05
N SER A 160 -21.94 -11.05 6.13
CA SER A 160 -23.36 -11.20 6.47
C SER A 160 -23.56 -12.30 7.50
N ASN A 161 -22.85 -13.43 7.38
CA ASN A 161 -22.93 -14.51 8.37
C ASN A 161 -22.45 -14.03 9.75
N LEU A 162 -21.45 -13.14 9.81
CA LEU A 162 -21.01 -12.50 11.05
C LEU A 162 -22.04 -11.53 11.64
N THR A 163 -22.65 -10.66 10.81
CA THR A 163 -23.65 -9.67 11.29
C THR A 163 -24.99 -10.30 11.65
N ASP A 164 -25.36 -11.41 10.99
CA ASP A 164 -26.60 -12.13 11.23
C ASP A 164 -26.48 -13.15 12.39
N GLY A 165 -25.29 -13.29 12.98
CA GLY A 165 -25.02 -14.18 14.11
C GLY A 165 -24.92 -15.66 13.75
N ASP A 166 -24.77 -16.00 12.47
CA ASP A 166 -24.56 -17.37 11.99
C ASP A 166 -23.07 -17.75 12.10
N ILE A 167 -22.65 -18.04 13.33
CA ILE A 167 -21.25 -18.31 13.69
C ILE A 167 -20.71 -19.59 13.03
N GLU A 168 -21.56 -20.60 12.80
CA GLU A 168 -21.12 -21.85 12.17
C GLU A 168 -20.80 -21.65 10.69
N LYS A 169 -21.67 -20.97 9.93
CA LYS A 169 -21.35 -20.64 8.53
C LYS A 169 -20.20 -19.66 8.42
N PHE A 170 -20.14 -18.67 9.32
CA PHE A 170 -19.00 -17.75 9.39
C PHE A 170 -17.69 -18.52 9.55
N LYS A 171 -17.65 -19.49 10.46
CA LYS A 171 -16.46 -20.31 10.69
C LYS A 171 -16.06 -21.12 9.45
N GLU A 172 -17.01 -21.77 8.78
CA GLU A 172 -16.74 -22.54 7.55
C GLU A 172 -16.20 -21.65 6.42
N ASP A 173 -16.84 -20.51 6.18
CA ASP A 173 -16.42 -19.54 5.16
C ASP A 173 -15.06 -18.92 5.51
N PHE A 174 -14.84 -18.64 6.80
CA PHE A 174 -13.57 -18.11 7.30
C PHE A 174 -12.45 -19.12 7.07
N GLU A 175 -12.64 -20.38 7.47
CA GLU A 175 -11.69 -21.46 7.24
C GLU A 175 -11.40 -21.68 5.76
N TYR A 176 -12.42 -21.59 4.89
CA TYR A 176 -12.25 -21.67 3.44
C TYR A 176 -11.37 -20.53 2.91
N LEU A 177 -11.66 -19.29 3.30
CA LEU A 177 -10.92 -18.09 2.89
C LEU A 177 -9.46 -18.15 3.36
N VAL A 178 -9.28 -18.54 4.61
CA VAL A 178 -8.00 -18.69 5.28
C VAL A 178 -7.15 -19.77 4.56
N ARG A 179 -7.70 -20.96 4.30
CA ARG A 179 -7.02 -22.04 3.56
C ARG A 179 -6.66 -21.66 2.12
N LYS A 180 -7.59 -21.04 1.37
CA LYS A 180 -7.34 -20.57 0.00
C LYS A 180 -6.27 -19.50 -0.05
N THR A 181 -6.24 -18.63 0.96
CA THR A 181 -5.19 -17.62 1.10
C THR A 181 -3.83 -18.29 1.36
N PHE A 182 -3.75 -19.25 2.28
CA PHE A 182 -2.50 -19.94 2.60
C PHE A 182 -1.95 -20.79 1.46
N SER A 183 -2.80 -21.47 0.70
CA SER A 183 -2.39 -22.30 -0.44
C SER A 183 -1.67 -21.53 -1.55
N TYR A 184 -1.86 -20.22 -1.65
CA TYR A 184 -1.21 -19.37 -2.66
C TYR A 184 0.10 -18.72 -2.15
N PHE A 185 0.37 -18.80 -0.85
CA PHE A 185 1.53 -18.16 -0.20
C PHE A 185 2.59 -19.15 0.31
N ASP A 186 2.36 -20.46 0.16
CA ASP A 186 3.28 -21.59 0.40
C ASP A 186 4.38 -21.34 1.47
N VAL A 187 3.99 -21.20 2.75
CA VAL A 187 4.91 -21.19 3.92
C VAL A 187 4.18 -21.71 5.19
N GLY A 188 4.93 -22.35 6.09
CA GLY A 188 4.48 -23.25 7.17
C GLY A 188 3.60 -22.69 8.30
N GLU A 189 3.09 -23.65 9.09
CA GLU A 189 1.90 -23.58 9.95
C GLU A 189 1.82 -22.37 10.92
N ASP A 190 2.92 -21.92 11.51
CA ASP A 190 2.89 -20.81 12.50
C ASP A 190 2.64 -19.41 11.89
N ALA A 191 2.89 -19.21 10.60
CA ALA A 191 2.63 -17.94 9.91
C ALA A 191 1.16 -17.79 9.47
N ALA A 192 0.37 -18.85 9.62
CA ALA A 192 -1.00 -18.92 9.15
C ALA A 192 -1.93 -18.04 10.01
N GLU A 193 -2.00 -18.28 11.32
CA GLU A 193 -2.97 -17.60 12.20
C GLU A 193 -2.82 -16.06 12.20
N LYS A 194 -1.58 -15.56 12.27
CA LYS A 194 -1.30 -14.11 12.24
C LYS A 194 -1.74 -13.45 10.93
N ARG A 195 -1.63 -14.16 9.80
CA ARG A 195 -2.00 -13.65 8.47
C ARG A 195 -3.51 -13.72 8.21
N GLY A 196 -4.22 -14.69 8.78
CA GLY A 196 -5.68 -14.75 8.76
C GLY A 196 -6.30 -13.53 9.47
N TYR A 197 -5.76 -13.19 10.65
CA TYR A 197 -6.16 -12.00 11.40
C TYR A 197 -5.90 -10.71 10.61
N PHE A 198 -4.71 -10.56 10.02
CA PHE A 198 -4.36 -9.39 9.20
C PHE A 198 -5.30 -9.18 8.01
N ILE A 199 -5.68 -10.25 7.33
CA ILE A 199 -6.60 -10.18 6.18
C ILE A 199 -8.01 -9.81 6.64
N PHE A 200 -8.45 -10.36 7.77
CA PHE A 200 -9.75 -10.04 8.35
C PHE A 200 -9.83 -8.56 8.77
N THR A 201 -8.82 -8.04 9.48
CA THR A 201 -8.79 -6.62 9.88
C THR A 201 -8.70 -5.68 8.69
N THR A 202 -7.88 -6.00 7.69
CA THR A 202 -7.78 -5.20 6.45
C THR A 202 -9.09 -5.23 5.66
N GLY A 203 -9.77 -6.37 5.62
CA GLY A 203 -11.08 -6.53 4.97
C GLY A 203 -12.16 -5.67 5.62
N LEU A 204 -12.21 -5.64 6.95
CA LEU A 204 -13.11 -4.77 7.72
C LEU A 204 -12.84 -3.29 7.44
N TRP A 205 -11.57 -2.90 7.42
CA TRP A 205 -11.16 -1.51 7.15
C TRP A 205 -11.54 -1.05 5.73
N GLY A 206 -11.37 -1.94 4.73
CA GLY A 206 -11.78 -1.68 3.35
C GLY A 206 -13.29 -1.55 3.12
N MET A 207 -14.12 -1.82 4.13
CA MET A 207 -15.58 -1.64 4.09
C MET A 207 -16.05 -0.38 4.80
N GLU A 208 -15.43 0.01 5.92
CA GLU A 208 -15.74 1.25 6.63
C GLU A 208 -15.60 2.50 5.73
N LYS A 209 -14.72 2.43 4.72
CA LYS A 209 -14.49 3.49 3.74
C LYS A 209 -15.46 3.52 2.55
N ARG A 210 -16.31 2.50 2.37
CA ARG A 210 -17.28 2.43 1.24
C ARG A 210 -18.68 2.93 1.59
N ASP A 211 -18.94 3.20 2.87
CA ASP A 211 -20.22 3.71 3.38
C ASP A 211 -20.21 5.24 3.65
N CYS A 212 -19.25 5.98 3.09
CA CYS A 212 -19.22 7.46 3.06
C CYS A 212 -19.27 8.02 1.64
#